data_AF-A0AAQ2BL94-F1
#
_entry.id   AF-A0AAQ2BL94-F1
#
_cell.length_a   1.000
_cell.length_b   1.000
_cell.length_c   1.000
_cell.angle_alpha   90.00
_cell.angle_beta   90.00
_cell.angle_gamma   90.00
#
_symmetry.space_group_name_H-M   'P 1'
#
loop_
_entity.id
_entity.type
_entity.pdbx_description
1 polymer ?
#
loop_
_entity_poly.entity_id
_entity_poly.type
_entity_poly.pdbx_seq_one_letter_code
_entity_poly.pdbx_strand_id
1 'polypeptide(L)' 'MRGESIYPVLKDGKIFVLNNEGAMLVKKVQITYNGITLISQNTEYAPIELNAEQANNLIVIGQVVRGYRDF' A
#
# COMPACT_ATOMS: atom_id res chain seq x y z
N MET A 1 -24.40 16.37 -1.39
CA MET A 1 -22.96 16.59 -1.66
C MET A 1 -22.19 15.58 -0.81
N ARG A 2 -21.62 14.54 -1.43
CA ARG A 2 -20.96 13.44 -0.72
C ARG A 2 -19.51 13.88 -0.47
N GLY A 3 -19.16 14.14 0.79
CA GLY A 3 -17.78 14.51 1.14
C GLY A 3 -16.85 13.35 0.80
N GLU A 4 -16.01 13.52 -0.20
CA GLU A 4 -14.95 12.56 -0.49
C GLU A 4 -13.93 12.60 0.65
N SER A 5 -13.59 11.43 1.17
CA SER A 5 -12.51 11.28 2.14
C SER A 5 -11.22 11.81 1.52
N ILE A 6 -10.61 12.81 2.15
CA ILE A 6 -9.29 13.33 1.77
C ILE A 6 -8.16 12.32 2.06
N TYR A 7 -8.47 11.24 2.78
CA TYR A 7 -7.53 10.16 3.05
C TYR A 7 -7.48 9.19 1.87
N PRO A 8 -6.28 8.84 1.38
CA PRO A 8 -6.10 7.91 0.27
C PRO A 8 -6.65 6.52 0.65
N VAL A 9 -7.65 6.06 -0.09
CA VAL A 9 -8.22 4.72 0.06
C VAL A 9 -7.34 3.71 -0.67
N LEU A 10 -6.96 2.62 0.00
CA LEU A 10 -6.25 1.52 -0.64
C LEU A 10 -7.08 0.93 -1.78
N LYS A 11 -6.42 0.66 -2.91
CA LYS A 11 -7.03 0.07 -4.10
C LYS A 11 -6.19 -1.10 -4.56
N ASP A 12 -6.87 -2.21 -4.82
CA ASP A 12 -6.23 -3.42 -5.33
C ASP A 12 -5.41 -3.13 -6.60
N GLY A 13 -4.23 -3.74 -6.68
CA GLY A 13 -3.30 -3.63 -7.80
C GLY A 13 -2.54 -2.31 -7.91
N LYS A 14 -2.82 -1.30 -7.07
CA LYS A 14 -2.11 -0.01 -7.08
C LYS A 14 -0.92 0.00 -6.14
N ILE A 15 0.02 0.90 -6.40
CA ILE A 15 1.24 1.08 -5.59
C ILE A 15 1.00 2.23 -4.62
N PHE A 16 1.33 2.00 -3.35
CA PHE A 16 1.19 2.98 -2.29
C PHE A 16 2.50 3.17 -1.53
N VAL A 17 2.65 4.37 -0.99
CA VAL A 17 3.60 4.66 0.09
C VAL A 17 2.87 4.43 1.40
N LEU A 18 3.42 3.57 2.24
CA LEU A 18 2.83 3.10 3.48
C LEU A 18 3.83 3.30 4.62
N ASN A 19 3.33 3.64 5.81
CA ASN A 19 4.08 3.44 7.03
C ASN A 19 3.51 2.22 7.77
N ASN A 20 4.38 1.25 8.02
CA ASN A 20 4.08 0.06 8.80
C ASN A 20 5.00 0.05 10.03
N GLU A 21 4.45 0.36 11.21
CA GLU A 21 5.19 0.35 12.48
C GLU A 21 6.49 1.19 12.44
N GLY A 22 6.46 2.35 11.76
CA GLY A 22 7.61 3.25 11.63
C GLY A 22 8.44 3.01 10.36
N ALA A 23 8.30 1.87 9.69
CA ALA A 23 8.99 1.59 8.43
C ALA A 23 8.25 2.18 7.23
N MET A 24 8.96 2.96 6.41
CA MET A 24 8.43 3.51 5.16
C MET A 24 8.59 2.51 4.01
N LEU A 25 7.47 2.12 3.41
CA LEU A 25 7.41 1.09 2.37
C LEU A 25 6.76 1.63 1.10
N VAL A 26 7.27 1.20 -0.06
CA VAL A 26 6.59 1.37 -1.35
C VAL A 26 6.27 -0.01 -1.90
N LYS A 27 4.98 -0.36 -1.94
CA LYS A 27 4.52 -1.71 -2.29
C LYS A 27 3.27 -1.65 -3.16
N LYS A 28 3.14 -2.63 -4.06
CA LYS A 28 1.86 -2.92 -4.72
C LYS A 28 0.94 -3.59 -3.71
N VAL A 29 -0.27 -3.07 -3.58
CA VAL A 29 -1.30 -3.64 -2.70
C VAL A 29 -2.09 -4.69 -3.46
N GLN A 30 -2.25 -5.86 -2.84
CA GLN A 30 -3.23 -6.86 -3.23
C GLN A 30 -4.23 -7.01 -2.08
N ILE A 31 -5.51 -6.80 -2.33
CA ILE A 31 -6.57 -7.01 -1.33
C ILE A 31 -6.98 -8.47 -1.38
N THR A 32 -7.01 -9.13 -0.23
CA THR A 32 -7.44 -10.52 -0.09
C THR A 32 -8.70 -10.59 0.77
N TYR A 33 -9.32 -11.77 0.86
CA TYR A 33 -10.50 -11.95 1.71
C TYR A 33 -10.18 -11.70 3.20
N ASN A 34 -8.96 -12.00 3.64
CA ASN A 34 -8.55 -11.95 5.05
C ASN A 34 -7.74 -10.71 5.43
N GLY A 35 -7.46 -9.81 4.47
CA GLY A 35 -6.59 -8.66 4.69
C GLY A 35 -5.96 -8.17 3.41
N ILE A 36 -4.64 -7.92 3.43
CA ILE A 36 -3.90 -7.47 2.27
C ILE A 36 -2.52 -8.12 2.17
N THR A 37 -1.99 -8.19 0.95
CA THR A 37 -0.60 -8.57 0.68
C THR A 37 0.12 -7.39 0.04
N LEU A 38 1.28 -7.03 0.59
CA LEU A 38 2.14 -5.96 0.10
C LEU A 38 3.29 -6.57 -0.72
N ILE A 39 3.29 -6.28 -2.02
CA ILE A 39 4.17 -6.93 -2.99
C ILE A 39 5.24 -5.95 -3.48
N SER A 40 6.49 -6.39 -3.48
CA SER A 40 7.62 -5.64 -4.05
C SER A 40 7.65 -5.79 -5.57
N GLN A 41 8.01 -4.73 -6.30
CA GLN A 41 8.44 -4.86 -7.70
C GLN A 41 9.91 -5.29 -7.82
N ASN A 42 10.34 -6.20 -6.94
CA ASN A 42 11.63 -6.88 -6.95
C ASN A 42 11.37 -8.29 -6.38
N THR A 43 11.71 -9.32 -7.15
CA THR A 43 11.48 -10.74 -6.81
C THR A 43 12.33 -11.25 -5.65
N GLU A 44 13.39 -10.54 -5.27
CA GLU A 44 14.25 -10.91 -4.13
C GLU A 44 13.57 -10.71 -2.79
N TYR A 45 12.53 -9.87 -2.73
CA TYR A 45 11.83 -9.54 -1.49
C TYR A 45 10.50 -10.26 -1.43
N ALA A 46 10.36 -11.14 -0.43
CA ALA A 46 9.11 -11.82 -0.15
C ALA A 46 7.94 -10.83 0.07
N PRO A 47 6.71 -11.18 -0.34
CA PRO A 47 5.53 -10.41 0.01
C PRO A 47 5.33 -10.31 1.52
N ILE A 48 4.74 -9.21 1.97
CA ILE A 48 4.33 -9.04 3.37
C ILE A 48 2.83 -9.28 3.44
N GLU A 49 2.41 -10.30 4.15
CA GLU A 49 0.99 -10.63 4.37
C GLU A 49 0.52 -10.00 5.68
N LEU A 50 -0.59 -9.28 5.61
CA LEU A 50 -1.22 -8.62 6.75
C LEU A 50 -2.66 -9.08 6.82
N ASN A 51 -3.08 -9.53 8.00
CA ASN A 51 -4.49 -9.79 8.25
C ASN A 51 -5.27 -8.45 8.36
N ALA A 52 -6.59 -8.52 8.48
CA ALA A 52 -7.44 -7.33 8.55
C ALA A 52 -7.07 -6.36 9.70
N GLU A 53 -6.71 -6.88 10.87
CA GLU A 53 -6.31 -6.04 12.02
C GLU A 53 -4.99 -5.32 11.75
N GLN A 54 -3.98 -6.05 11.27
CA GLN A 54 -2.69 -5.49 10.90
C GLN A 54 -2.82 -4.47 9.76
N ALA A 55 -3.69 -4.75 8.77
CA ALA A 55 -3.96 -3.85 7.66
C ALA A 55 -4.62 -2.54 8.14
N ASN A 56 -5.47 -2.59 9.16
CA ASN A 56 -6.09 -1.39 9.76
C ASN A 56 -5.07 -0.50 10.49
N ASN A 57 -3.94 -1.06 10.92
CA ASN A 57 -2.86 -0.30 11.57
C ASN A 57 -1.92 0.39 10.56
N LEU A 58 -2.06 0.10 9.26
CA LEU A 58 -1.25 0.76 8.24
C LEU A 58 -1.63 2.22 8.08
N ILE A 59 -0.61 3.07 8.10
CA ILE A 59 -0.79 4.47 7.72
C ILE A 59 -0.56 4.59 6.23
N VAL A 60 -1.63 4.90 5.49
CA VAL A 60 -1.56 5.16 4.05
C VAL A 60 -1.16 6.60 3.81
N ILE A 61 0.05 6.81 3.29
CA ILE A 61 0.58 8.15 3.04
C ILE A 61 0.08 8.67 1.70
N GLY A 62 0.05 7.82 0.68
CA GLY A 62 -0.45 8.21 -0.64
C GLY A 62 -0.28 7.14 -1.71
N GLN A 63 -1.01 7.30 -2.80
CA GLN A 63 -0.87 6.46 -3.99
C GLN A 63 0.30 6.98 -4.84
N VAL A 64 1.16 6.07 -5.31
CA VAL A 64 2.16 6.39 -6.33
C VAL A 64 1.47 6.47 -7.68
N VAL A 65 1.53 7.64 -8.32
CA VAL A 65 0.91 7.90 -9.63
C VAL A 65 1.93 8.02 -10.76
N ARG A 66 3.17 8.40 -10.46
CA ARG A 66 4.25 8.52 -11.43
C ARG A 66 5.60 8.34 -10.72
N GLY A 67 6.47 7.56 -11.32
CA GLY A 67 7.90 7.59 -11.01
C GLY A 67 8.60 8.47 -12.04
N TYR A 68 9.56 9.29 -11.60
CA TYR A 68 10.47 9.99 -12.49
C TYR A 68 11.78 9.21 -12.57
N ARG A 69 12.30 9.03 -13.78
CA ARG A 69 13.66 8.57 -14.02
C ARG A 69 14.26 9.52 -15.02
N ASP A 70 15.35 10.16 -14.61
CA ASP A 70 16.25 10.85 -15.54
C ASP A 70 17.29 9.84 -16.00
N PHE A 71 17.54 9.77 -17.30
CA PHE A 71 18.56 8.92 -17.90
C PHE A 71 19.43 9.75 -18.83
#